data_AF-A0A7W5ACZ4-F1
#
_entry.id   AF-A0A7W5ACZ4-F1
#
_cell.length_a   1.000
_cell.length_b   1.000
_cell.length_c   1.000
_cell.angle_alpha   90.00
_cell.angle_beta   90.00
_cell.angle_gamma   90.00
#
_symmetry.space_group_name_H-M   'P 1'
#
loop_
_entity.id
_entity.type
_entity.pdbx_description
1 polymer ?
#
loop_
_entity_poly.entity_id
_entity_poly.type
_entity_poly.pdbx_seq_one_letter_code
_entity_poly.pdbx_strand_id
1 'polypeptide(L)'
;MLIRDLAARCLAVVGAPWFSIAGFAVIVLNAACLGLETYSGIEAAAGPLLRLIEHLCVAGFLVELLIRFGACLDRPSTFFRDRWNLFDMLILAAPLLPGVRENVTLLRLLRLARIVRAFRLFPSLRVILVGIRRSLPGLGSFLLITGLVLYAYAMLGWMLFGAAQPDRYGTVGQAMLSLFLLLSLDDITNILQSGREITGWAVPYYVSYMVTACYLLTNLLVGLVLTALQEAHEAERAAADGKHRGDPIPVDDSPQHQIAVLREALDALERQLERVPEVPSPRSFR
;
A
#
# COMPACT_ATOMS: atom_id res chain seq x y z
N MET A 1 16.07 -1.29 -38.67
CA MET A 1 17.26 -1.99 -38.16
C MET A 1 17.91 -1.19 -37.04
N LEU A 2 18.45 0.00 -37.30
CA LEU A 2 19.09 0.88 -36.30
C LEU A 2 18.33 1.09 -34.98
N ILE A 3 17.00 1.32 -35.03
CA ILE A 3 16.18 1.54 -33.82
C ILE A 3 16.10 0.28 -32.95
N ARG A 4 15.96 -0.90 -33.56
CA ARG A 4 15.92 -2.18 -32.86
C ARG A 4 17.29 -2.53 -32.27
N ASP A 5 18.36 -2.26 -33.00
CA ASP A 5 19.73 -2.48 -32.52
C ASP A 5 20.06 -1.57 -31.33
N LEU A 6 19.61 -0.31 -31.37
CA LEU A 6 19.72 0.63 -30.26
C LEU A 6 18.91 0.18 -29.05
N ALA A 7 17.65 -0.23 -29.26
CA ALA A 7 16.78 -0.73 -28.20
C ALA A 7 17.36 -1.98 -27.52
N ALA A 8 17.91 -2.93 -28.30
CA ALA A 8 18.56 -4.12 -27.77
C ALA A 8 19.81 -3.79 -26.92
N ARG A 9 20.63 -2.84 -27.36
CA ARG A 9 21.81 -2.38 -26.59
C ARG A 9 21.40 -1.68 -25.29
N CYS A 10 20.40 -0.81 -25.35
CA CYS A 10 19.86 -0.15 -24.15
C CYS A 10 19.24 -1.17 -23.18
N LEU A 11 18.54 -2.18 -23.70
CA LEU A 11 17.96 -3.25 -22.88
C LEU A 11 19.04 -4.06 -22.15
N ALA A 12 20.15 -4.37 -22.83
CA ALA A 12 21.30 -5.06 -22.22
C ALA A 12 21.92 -4.24 -21.07
N VAL A 13 22.01 -2.91 -21.23
CA VAL A 13 22.48 -2.00 -20.18
C VAL A 13 21.51 -1.95 -19.00
N VAL A 14 20.20 -1.80 -19.27
CA VAL A 14 19.16 -1.73 -18.23
C VAL A 14 19.04 -3.01 -17.43
N GLY A 15 19.24 -4.17 -18.08
CA GLY A 15 19.19 -5.48 -17.43
C GLY A 15 20.41 -5.80 -16.55
N ALA A 16 21.47 -5.00 -16.62
CA ALA A 16 22.69 -5.28 -15.89
C ALA A 16 22.58 -4.87 -14.41
N PRO A 17 23.08 -5.69 -13.45
CA PRO A 17 23.00 -5.38 -12.02
C PRO A 17 23.75 -4.10 -11.65
N TRP A 18 24.85 -3.80 -12.33
CA TRP A 18 25.65 -2.59 -12.11
C TRP A 18 24.85 -1.31 -12.41
N PHE A 19 23.93 -1.34 -13.38
CA PHE A 19 23.14 -0.17 -13.74
C PHE A 19 22.20 0.25 -12.60
N SER A 20 21.60 -0.75 -11.94
CA SER A 20 20.75 -0.53 -10.77
C SER A 20 21.56 -0.06 -9.55
N ILE A 21 22.75 -0.63 -9.34
CA ILE A 21 23.67 -0.22 -8.25
C ILE A 21 24.18 1.20 -8.48
N ALA A 22 24.54 1.55 -9.71
CA ALA A 22 24.98 2.90 -10.07
C ALA A 22 23.87 3.93 -9.85
N GLY A 23 22.64 3.65 -10.31
CA GLY A 23 21.48 4.50 -10.04
C GLY A 23 21.23 4.68 -8.54
N PHE A 24 21.33 3.59 -7.76
CA PHE A 24 21.22 3.64 -6.30
C PHE A 24 22.30 4.53 -5.66
N ALA A 25 23.56 4.37 -6.05
CA ALA A 25 24.67 5.19 -5.56
C ALA A 25 24.47 6.68 -5.86
N VAL A 26 23.96 7.04 -7.04
CA VAL A 26 23.66 8.44 -7.38
C VAL A 26 22.54 9.00 -6.50
N ILE A 27 21.51 8.20 -6.17
CA ILE A 27 20.45 8.61 -5.24
C ILE A 27 20.99 8.84 -3.83
N VAL A 28 21.79 7.91 -3.31
CA VAL A 28 22.39 8.04 -1.98
C VAL A 28 23.30 9.26 -1.91
N LEU A 29 24.13 9.49 -2.93
CA LEU A 29 24.99 10.67 -3.02
C LEU A 29 24.15 11.96 -3.04
N ASN A 30 23.07 11.99 -3.82
CA ASN A 30 22.18 13.15 -3.89
C ASN A 30 21.49 13.44 -2.54
N ALA A 31 21.00 12.39 -1.88
CA ALA A 31 20.38 12.50 -0.56
C ALA A 31 21.37 12.99 0.51
N ALA A 32 22.61 12.49 0.48
CA ALA A 32 23.68 12.95 1.37
C ALA A 32 23.99 14.44 1.15
N CYS A 33 24.10 14.89 -0.10
CA CYS A 33 24.32 16.31 -0.42
C CYS A 33 23.17 17.19 0.12
N LEU A 34 21.92 16.74 -0.02
CA LEU A 34 20.75 17.43 0.52
C LEU A 34 20.79 17.55 2.05
N GLY A 35 21.18 16.47 2.73
CA GLY A 35 21.33 16.47 4.19
C GLY A 35 22.45 17.41 4.65
N LEU A 36 23.58 17.42 3.96
CA LEU A 36 24.72 18.29 4.26
C LEU A 36 24.38 19.78 4.09
N GLU A 37 23.52 20.13 3.13
CA GLU A 37 23.06 21.50 2.92
C GLU A 37 22.18 22.03 4.07
N THR A 38 21.65 21.15 4.92
CA THR A 38 20.90 21.57 6.11
C THR A 38 21.81 22.18 7.20
N TYR A 39 23.12 21.89 7.15
CA TYR A 39 24.08 22.44 8.10
C TYR A 39 24.68 23.74 7.56
N SER A 40 24.33 24.87 8.17
CA SER A 40 24.76 26.22 7.76
C SER A 40 26.28 26.38 7.64
N GLY A 41 27.05 25.73 8.53
CA GLY A 41 28.52 25.75 8.47
C GLY A 41 29.10 25.03 7.24
N ILE A 42 28.46 23.94 6.80
CA ILE A 42 28.88 23.17 5.63
C ILE A 42 28.38 23.86 4.35
N GLU A 43 27.16 24.39 4.36
CA GLU A 43 26.62 25.17 3.23
C GLU A 43 27.49 26.40 2.93
N ALA A 44 27.96 27.11 3.95
CA ALA A 44 28.83 28.27 3.79
C ALA A 44 30.21 27.90 3.19
N ALA A 45 30.78 26.76 3.59
CA ALA A 45 32.11 26.33 3.15
C ALA A 45 32.10 25.58 1.80
N ALA A 46 31.10 24.74 1.56
CA ALA A 46 31.05 23.77 0.45
C ALA A 46 29.79 23.88 -0.41
N GLY A 47 28.96 24.92 -0.22
CA GLY A 47 27.70 25.11 -0.97
C GLY A 47 27.84 25.02 -2.49
N PRO A 48 28.82 25.69 -3.14
CA PRO A 48 29.01 25.57 -4.59
C PRO A 48 29.33 24.15 -5.06
N LEU A 49 30.14 23.41 -4.28
CA LEU A 49 30.51 22.02 -4.57
C LEU A 49 29.30 21.10 -4.42
N LEU A 50 28.52 21.25 -3.33
CA LEU A 50 27.29 20.49 -3.10
C LEU A 50 26.29 20.70 -4.23
N ARG A 51 26.10 21.95 -4.67
CA ARG A 51 25.27 22.27 -5.82
C ARG A 51 25.79 21.64 -7.10
N LEU A 52 27.10 21.65 -7.36
CA LEU A 52 27.68 21.01 -8.54
C LEU A 52 27.40 19.49 -8.54
N ILE A 53 27.64 18.81 -7.42
CA ILE A 53 27.38 17.38 -7.28
C ILE A 53 25.89 17.09 -7.53
N GLU A 54 25.00 17.91 -7.00
CA GLU A 54 23.57 17.74 -7.24
C GLU A 54 23.20 17.86 -8.73
N HIS A 55 23.76 18.83 -9.44
CA HIS A 55 23.52 18.98 -10.88
C HIS A 55 24.05 17.76 -11.66
N LEU A 56 25.20 17.21 -11.25
CA LEU A 56 25.72 15.97 -11.81
C LEU A 56 24.81 14.77 -11.53
N CYS A 57 24.24 14.66 -10.33
CA CYS A 57 23.25 13.63 -10.01
C CYS A 57 22.01 13.77 -10.89
N VAL A 58 21.49 14.98 -11.09
CA VAL A 58 20.33 15.23 -11.96
C VAL A 58 20.64 14.87 -13.41
N ALA A 59 21.84 15.22 -13.91
CA ALA A 59 22.29 14.82 -15.24
C ALA A 59 22.38 13.28 -15.36
N GLY A 60 22.95 12.61 -14.35
CA GLY A 60 23.00 11.15 -14.29
C GLY A 60 21.60 10.52 -14.33
N PHE A 61 20.63 11.08 -13.60
CA PHE A 61 19.24 10.63 -13.63
C PHE A 61 18.56 10.84 -14.98
N LEU A 62 18.85 11.94 -15.66
CA LEU A 62 18.35 12.17 -17.01
C LEU A 62 18.92 11.12 -17.97
N VAL A 63 20.22 10.85 -17.90
CA VAL A 63 20.87 9.81 -18.72
C VAL A 63 20.27 8.43 -18.43
N GLU A 64 20.08 8.07 -17.16
CA GLU A 64 19.43 6.82 -16.75
C GLU A 64 18.02 6.70 -17.34
N LEU A 65 17.23 7.79 -17.28
CA LEU A 65 15.88 7.83 -17.85
C LEU A 65 15.90 7.68 -19.38
N LEU A 66 16.83 8.35 -20.07
CA LEU A 66 16.99 8.27 -21.51
C LEU A 66 17.41 6.86 -21.96
N ILE A 67 18.29 6.19 -21.22
CA ILE A 67 18.67 4.79 -21.49
C ILE A 67 17.47 3.86 -21.32
N ARG A 68 16.66 4.06 -20.27
CA ARG A 68 15.42 3.29 -20.06
C ARG A 68 14.38 3.55 -21.15
N PHE A 69 14.24 4.79 -21.58
CA PHE A 69 13.39 5.15 -22.71
C PHE A 69 13.90 4.50 -24.01
N GLY A 70 15.22 4.54 -24.23
CA GLY A 70 15.96 3.86 -25.29
C GLY A 70 15.64 2.37 -25.38
N ALA A 71 15.61 1.67 -24.23
CA ALA A 71 15.27 0.25 -24.16
C ALA A 71 13.82 -0.06 -24.58
N CYS A 72 12.93 0.94 -24.56
CA CYS A 72 11.53 0.81 -24.94
C CYS A 72 11.20 1.41 -26.32
N LEU A 73 12.20 1.79 -27.13
CA LEU A 73 11.96 2.42 -28.45
C LEU A 73 11.11 1.55 -29.40
N ASP A 74 11.22 0.23 -29.30
CA ASP A 74 10.42 -0.69 -30.11
C ASP A 74 8.93 -0.68 -29.75
N ARG A 75 8.59 -0.31 -28.51
CA ARG A 75 7.22 -0.20 -27.99
C ARG A 75 7.13 0.90 -26.93
N PRO A 76 7.03 2.18 -27.33
CA PRO A 76 7.02 3.31 -26.38
C PRO A 76 5.85 3.25 -25.40
N SER A 77 4.73 2.62 -25.78
CA SER A 77 3.58 2.37 -24.89
C SER A 77 3.96 1.61 -23.60
N THR A 78 4.96 0.72 -23.67
CA THR A 78 5.44 -0.03 -22.50
C THR A 78 6.09 0.90 -21.47
N PHE A 79 6.80 1.93 -21.92
CA PHE A 79 7.41 2.92 -21.03
C PHE A 79 6.36 3.71 -20.26
N PHE A 80 5.33 4.22 -20.95
CA PHE A 80 4.25 5.01 -20.33
C PHE A 80 3.30 4.18 -19.47
N ARG A 81 3.21 2.86 -19.68
CA ARG A 81 2.44 1.94 -18.83
C ARG A 81 3.10 1.66 -17.49
N ASP A 82 4.43 1.77 -17.39
CA ASP A 82 5.14 1.63 -16.12
C ASP A 82 5.00 2.92 -15.29
N ARG A 83 4.20 2.84 -14.22
CA ARG A 83 3.96 3.96 -13.30
C ARG A 83 5.25 4.54 -12.72
N TRP A 84 6.31 3.74 -12.57
CA TRP A 84 7.60 4.22 -12.04
C TRP A 84 8.39 5.01 -13.06
N ASN A 85 8.36 4.61 -14.33
CA ASN A 85 8.96 5.40 -15.41
C ASN A 85 8.24 6.74 -15.58
N LEU A 86 6.90 6.73 -15.50
CA LEU A 86 6.10 7.94 -15.58
C LEU A 86 6.37 8.89 -14.40
N PHE A 87 6.51 8.34 -13.18
CA PHE A 87 6.89 9.11 -11.99
C PHE A 87 8.28 9.74 -12.12
N ASP A 88 9.28 8.97 -12.55
CA ASP A 88 10.64 9.47 -12.78
C ASP A 88 10.68 10.60 -13.83
N MET A 89 9.94 10.42 -14.93
CA MET A 89 9.80 11.42 -15.98
C MET A 89 9.12 12.68 -15.47
N LEU A 90 8.04 12.54 -14.68
CA LEU A 90 7.34 13.68 -14.08
C LEU A 90 8.25 14.47 -13.14
N ILE A 91 9.02 13.80 -12.26
CA ILE A 91 9.93 14.50 -11.34
C ILE A 91 11.02 15.27 -12.10
N LEU A 92 11.56 14.69 -13.17
CA LEU A 92 12.61 15.33 -13.97
C LEU A 92 12.06 16.45 -14.86
N ALA A 93 10.82 16.33 -15.34
CA ALA A 93 10.18 17.32 -16.20
C ALA A 93 9.47 18.45 -15.43
N ALA A 94 8.98 18.19 -14.21
CA ALA A 94 8.20 19.15 -13.44
C ALA A 94 8.90 20.52 -13.21
N PRO A 95 10.22 20.59 -12.97
CA PRO A 95 10.93 21.87 -12.86
C PRO A 95 10.91 22.74 -14.13
N LEU A 96 10.61 22.15 -15.29
CA LEU A 96 10.52 22.85 -16.57
C LEU A 96 9.11 23.41 -16.84
N LEU A 97 8.10 23.01 -16.06
CA LEU A 97 6.72 23.43 -16.27
C LEU A 97 6.50 24.89 -15.81
N PRO A 98 5.81 25.72 -16.62
CA PRO A 98 5.38 27.06 -16.19
C PRO A 98 4.45 26.93 -14.97
N GLY A 99 4.59 27.81 -14.00
CA GLY A 99 3.93 27.73 -12.68
C GLY A 99 4.70 26.94 -11.63
N VAL A 100 5.33 25.80 -11.96
CA VAL A 100 6.19 25.08 -10.99
C VAL A 100 7.52 25.82 -10.81
N ARG A 101 8.11 26.28 -11.92
CA ARG A 101 9.38 27.02 -11.93
C ARG A 101 9.35 28.31 -11.11
N GLU A 102 8.17 28.92 -10.98
CA GLU A 102 7.97 30.18 -10.25
C GLU A 102 7.81 29.96 -8.73
N ASN A 103 7.46 28.74 -8.32
CA ASN A 103 7.21 28.39 -6.93
C ASN A 103 8.43 27.70 -6.31
N VAL A 104 9.25 28.47 -5.59
CA VAL A 104 10.47 27.99 -4.93
C VAL A 104 10.18 26.81 -3.98
N THR A 105 9.06 26.84 -3.26
CA THR A 105 8.65 25.73 -2.37
C THR A 105 8.37 24.44 -3.15
N LEU A 106 7.70 24.54 -4.30
CA LEU A 106 7.44 23.37 -5.16
C LEU A 106 8.74 22.81 -5.74
N LEU A 107 9.67 23.67 -6.17
CA LEU A 107 10.99 23.23 -6.62
C LEU A 107 11.77 22.50 -5.52
N ARG A 108 11.71 22.98 -4.27
CA ARG A 108 12.32 22.30 -3.11
C ARG A 108 11.66 20.93 -2.86
N LEU A 109 10.33 20.85 -2.92
CA LEU A 109 9.61 19.59 -2.76
C LEU A 109 9.91 18.59 -3.88
N LEU A 110 10.02 19.04 -5.13
CA LEU A 110 10.41 18.20 -6.27
C LEU A 110 11.85 17.71 -6.16
N ARG A 111 12.74 18.54 -5.61
CA ARG A 111 14.11 18.14 -5.27
C ARG A 111 14.12 16.98 -4.28
N LEU A 112 13.33 17.08 -3.21
CA LEU A 112 13.14 16.00 -2.22
C LEU A 112 12.48 14.75 -2.82
N ALA A 113 11.53 14.91 -3.75
CA ALA A 113 10.87 13.81 -4.43
C ALA A 113 11.84 12.91 -5.21
N ARG A 114 13.04 13.38 -5.57
CA ARG A 114 14.07 12.54 -6.20
C ARG A 114 14.58 11.44 -5.28
N ILE A 115 14.58 11.66 -3.96
CA ILE A 115 14.97 10.64 -2.96
C ILE A 115 13.95 9.49 -2.96
N VAL A 116 12.67 9.80 -3.18
CA VAL A 116 11.57 8.82 -3.29
C VAL A 116 11.80 7.84 -4.45
N ARG A 117 12.62 8.19 -5.45
CA ARG A 117 13.01 7.27 -6.53
C ARG A 117 13.78 6.05 -6.03
N ALA A 118 14.40 6.11 -4.84
CA ALA A 118 15.00 4.95 -4.19
C ALA A 118 13.98 3.81 -4.03
N PHE A 119 12.70 4.12 -3.81
CA PHE A 119 11.64 3.12 -3.70
C PHE A 119 11.46 2.26 -4.96
N ARG A 120 11.86 2.77 -6.12
CA ARG A 120 11.90 1.98 -7.36
C ARG A 120 12.92 0.84 -7.25
N LEU A 121 14.02 1.03 -6.53
CA LEU A 121 15.13 0.08 -6.44
C LEU A 121 14.94 -0.98 -5.35
N PHE A 122 13.94 -0.82 -4.48
CA PHE A 122 13.58 -1.77 -3.44
C PHE A 122 12.24 -2.46 -3.74
N PRO A 123 12.25 -3.63 -4.40
CA PRO A 123 11.04 -4.40 -4.68
C PRO A 123 10.21 -4.67 -3.41
N SER A 124 10.87 -4.92 -2.27
CA SER A 124 10.22 -5.15 -0.99
C SER A 124 9.34 -3.98 -0.53
N LEU A 125 9.77 -2.73 -0.76
CA LEU A 125 8.98 -1.55 -0.41
C LEU A 125 7.75 -1.42 -1.31
N ARG A 126 7.86 -1.82 -2.58
CA ARG A 126 6.71 -1.87 -3.50
C ARG A 126 5.68 -2.88 -3.04
N VAL A 127 6.11 -4.07 -2.61
CA VAL A 127 5.23 -5.12 -2.08
C VAL A 127 4.49 -4.60 -0.85
N ILE A 128 5.19 -3.95 0.09
CA ILE A 128 4.59 -3.35 1.28
C ILE A 128 3.56 -2.28 0.90
N LEU A 129 3.90 -1.35 0.00
CA LEU A 129 2.99 -0.28 -0.41
C LEU A 129 1.74 -0.81 -1.12
N VAL A 130 1.90 -1.83 -1.97
CA VAL A 130 0.79 -2.51 -2.63
C VAL A 130 -0.08 -3.24 -1.60
N GLY A 131 0.52 -3.88 -0.60
CA GLY A 131 -0.18 -4.52 0.51
C GLY A 131 -1.01 -3.51 1.33
N ILE A 132 -0.39 -2.40 1.74
CA ILE A 132 -1.08 -1.30 2.44
C ILE A 132 -2.27 -0.82 1.60
N ARG A 133 -2.05 -0.53 0.31
CA ARG A 133 -3.11 -0.06 -0.59
C ARG A 133 -4.22 -1.08 -0.78
N ARG A 134 -3.92 -2.39 -0.74
CA ARG A 134 -4.91 -3.46 -0.83
C ARG A 134 -5.76 -3.57 0.43
N SER A 135 -5.16 -3.33 1.60
CA SER A 135 -5.87 -3.34 2.89
C SER A 135 -6.71 -2.09 3.16
N LEU A 136 -6.36 -0.94 2.57
CA LEU A 136 -7.00 0.35 2.84
C LEU A 136 -8.51 0.41 2.51
N PRO A 137 -9.01 -0.12 1.38
CA PRO A 137 -10.43 -0.10 1.04
C PRO A 137 -11.32 -0.80 2.08
N GLY A 138 -10.82 -1.89 2.69
CA GLY A 138 -11.55 -2.60 3.75
C GLY A 138 -11.75 -1.76 5.01
N LEU A 139 -10.91 -0.75 5.23
CA LEU A 139 -10.98 0.17 6.36
C LEU A 139 -11.74 1.46 6.07
N GLY A 140 -12.07 1.74 4.81
CA GLY A 140 -12.65 3.02 4.38
C GLY A 140 -13.92 3.37 5.16
N SER A 141 -14.82 2.40 5.35
CA SER A 141 -16.07 2.60 6.10
C SER A 141 -15.82 2.94 7.57
N PHE A 142 -14.86 2.28 8.22
CA PHE A 142 -14.51 2.54 9.61
C PHE A 142 -13.85 3.90 9.80
N LEU A 143 -12.94 4.26 8.88
CA LEU A 143 -12.31 5.57 8.86
C LEU A 143 -13.33 6.69 8.64
N LEU A 144 -14.34 6.46 7.79
CA LEU A 144 -15.43 7.42 7.56
C LEU A 144 -16.25 7.65 8.83
N ILE A 145 -16.67 6.58 9.51
CA ILE A 145 -17.42 6.67 10.77
C ILE A 145 -16.57 7.38 11.84
N THR A 146 -15.29 7.02 11.96
CA THR A 146 -14.36 7.63 12.91
C THR A 146 -14.19 9.13 12.63
N GLY A 147 -14.03 9.50 11.36
CA GLY A 147 -13.94 10.91 10.94
C GLY A 147 -15.22 11.69 11.22
N LEU A 148 -16.39 11.10 11.02
CA LEU A 148 -17.68 11.73 11.33
C LEU A 148 -17.86 11.97 12.83
N VAL A 149 -17.50 10.99 13.66
CA VAL A 149 -17.54 11.14 15.13
C VAL A 149 -16.54 12.20 15.59
N LEU A 150 -15.31 12.18 15.05
CA LEU A 150 -14.31 13.20 15.32
C LEU A 150 -14.82 14.61 14.98
N TYR A 151 -15.44 14.78 13.81
CA TYR A 151 -16.01 16.05 13.38
C TYR A 151 -17.15 16.50 14.30
N ALA A 152 -18.06 15.59 14.68
CA ALA A 152 -19.17 15.90 15.58
C ALA A 152 -18.66 16.40 16.95
N TYR A 153 -17.68 15.70 17.54
CA TYR A 153 -17.06 16.12 18.79
C TYR A 153 -16.24 17.40 18.65
N ALA A 154 -15.60 17.64 17.49
CA ALA A 154 -14.89 18.88 17.23
C ALA A 154 -15.83 20.08 17.16
N MET A 155 -17.01 19.92 16.54
CA MET A 155 -18.05 20.96 16.51
C MET A 155 -18.59 21.27 17.91
N LEU A 156 -18.85 20.23 18.71
CA LEU A 156 -19.25 20.39 20.12
C LEU A 156 -18.15 21.08 20.95
N GLY A 157 -16.89 20.69 20.75
CA GLY A 157 -15.75 21.30 21.45
C GLY A 157 -15.56 22.76 21.07
N TRP A 158 -15.70 23.10 19.78
CA TRP A 158 -15.69 24.48 19.32
C TRP A 158 -16.80 25.30 19.98
N MET A 159 -18.01 24.76 20.08
CA MET A 159 -19.14 25.44 20.74
C MET A 159 -18.95 25.61 22.26
N LEU A 160 -18.31 24.64 22.93
CA LEU A 160 -18.10 24.65 24.38
C LEU A 160 -16.88 25.47 24.81
N PHE A 161 -15.78 25.38 24.06
CA PHE A 161 -14.46 25.87 24.47
C PHE A 161 -13.89 26.92 23.53
N GLY A 162 -14.47 27.15 22.34
CA GLY A 162 -13.85 27.99 21.31
C GLY A 162 -13.61 29.44 21.74
N ALA A 163 -14.47 29.99 22.60
CA ALA A 163 -14.28 31.34 23.15
C ALA A 163 -13.18 31.40 24.23
N ALA A 164 -13.01 30.31 25.00
CA ALA A 164 -12.08 30.28 26.14
C ALA A 164 -10.69 29.70 25.80
N GLN A 165 -10.61 28.85 24.76
CA GLN A 165 -9.37 28.24 24.27
C GLN A 165 -9.28 28.36 22.74
N PRO A 166 -9.08 29.56 22.21
CA PRO A 166 -9.01 29.78 20.77
C PRO A 166 -7.85 29.04 20.08
N ASP A 167 -6.74 28.78 20.78
CA ASP A 167 -5.60 28.05 20.20
C ASP A 167 -5.93 26.58 19.88
N ARG A 168 -6.79 25.96 20.69
CA ARG A 168 -7.16 24.54 20.59
C ARG A 168 -8.51 24.33 19.93
N TYR A 169 -9.46 25.22 20.19
CA TYR A 169 -10.87 25.10 19.79
C TYR A 169 -11.37 26.33 19.00
N GLY A 170 -10.50 27.23 18.54
CA GLY A 170 -10.93 28.44 17.81
C GLY A 170 -11.54 28.15 16.44
N THR A 171 -11.12 27.06 15.80
CA THR A 171 -11.70 26.56 14.56
C THR A 171 -12.01 25.07 14.67
N VAL A 172 -12.94 24.57 13.85
CA VAL A 172 -13.25 23.13 13.81
C VAL A 172 -12.02 22.30 13.45
N GLY A 173 -11.14 22.80 12.57
CA GLY A 173 -9.88 22.12 12.22
C GLY A 173 -8.92 21.99 13.39
N GLN A 174 -8.75 23.05 14.19
CA GLN A 174 -7.95 23.00 15.42
C GLN A 174 -8.58 22.07 16.47
N ALA A 175 -9.92 22.10 16.60
CA ALA A 175 -10.63 21.21 17.50
C ALA A 175 -10.47 19.74 17.09
N MET A 176 -10.55 19.43 15.79
CA MET A 176 -10.27 18.10 15.25
C MET A 176 -8.83 17.67 15.53
N LEU A 177 -7.85 18.56 15.36
CA LEU A 177 -6.44 18.26 15.67
C LEU A 177 -6.25 18.00 17.17
N SER A 178 -6.84 18.82 18.03
CA SER A 178 -6.78 18.66 19.48
C SER A 178 -7.37 17.32 19.94
N LEU A 179 -8.54 16.95 19.40
CA LEU A 179 -9.17 15.66 19.66
C LEU A 179 -8.38 14.49 19.07
N PHE A 180 -7.80 14.65 17.88
CA PHE A 180 -6.92 13.66 17.28
C PHE A 180 -5.67 13.40 18.12
N LEU A 181 -5.07 14.43 18.71
CA LEU A 181 -3.97 14.27 19.66
C LEU A 181 -4.46 13.55 20.93
N LEU A 182 -5.64 13.91 21.42
CA LEU A 182 -6.28 13.25 22.56
C LEU A 182 -6.56 11.75 22.33
N LEU A 183 -6.67 11.29 21.07
CA LEU A 183 -6.76 9.87 20.72
C LEU A 183 -5.55 9.06 21.23
N SER A 184 -4.36 9.68 21.25
CA SER A 184 -3.14 9.07 21.79
C SER A 184 -3.11 9.00 23.31
N LEU A 185 -4.15 9.53 23.97
CA LEU A 185 -4.25 9.70 25.42
C LEU A 185 -3.15 10.61 26.00
N ASP A 186 -2.49 11.38 25.15
CA ASP A 186 -1.50 12.37 25.57
C ASP A 186 -2.18 13.60 26.20
N ASP A 187 -1.52 14.16 27.22
CA ASP A 187 -1.93 15.39 27.91
C ASP A 187 -3.37 15.42 28.51
N ILE A 188 -4.01 14.27 28.73
CA ILE A 188 -5.43 14.18 29.17
C ILE A 188 -5.69 15.00 30.43
N THR A 189 -4.85 14.87 31.45
CA THR A 189 -5.07 15.53 32.75
C THR A 189 -5.15 17.04 32.60
N ASN A 190 -4.25 17.62 31.78
CA ASN A 190 -4.19 19.06 31.54
C ASN A 190 -5.39 19.53 30.73
N ILE A 191 -5.79 18.78 29.69
CA ILE A 191 -6.97 19.08 28.87
C ILE A 191 -8.25 19.02 29.71
N LEU A 192 -8.40 17.99 30.55
CA LEU A 192 -9.57 17.80 31.41
C LEU A 192 -9.65 18.88 32.51
N GLN A 193 -8.52 19.23 33.13
CA GLN A 193 -8.46 20.29 34.13
C GLN A 193 -8.78 21.65 33.50
N SER A 194 -8.12 22.00 32.40
CA SER A 194 -8.36 23.26 31.69
C SER A 194 -9.81 23.36 31.18
N GLY A 195 -10.40 22.24 30.76
CA GLY A 195 -11.81 22.19 30.38
C GLY A 195 -12.76 22.40 31.55
N ARG A 196 -12.47 21.81 32.71
CA ARG A 196 -13.28 21.94 33.93
C ARG A 196 -13.34 23.36 34.47
N GLU A 197 -12.25 24.11 34.33
CA GLU A 197 -12.18 25.53 34.71
C GLU A 197 -13.12 26.41 33.87
N ILE A 198 -13.47 25.97 32.66
CA ILE A 198 -14.38 26.68 31.75
C ILE A 198 -15.82 26.27 31.98
N THR A 199 -16.10 24.95 32.03
CA THR A 199 -17.47 24.43 32.17
C THR A 199 -17.50 23.09 32.90
N GLY A 200 -18.51 22.90 33.76
CA GLY A 200 -18.78 21.62 34.41
C GLY A 200 -19.10 20.48 33.43
N TRP A 201 -19.54 20.81 32.21
CA TRP A 201 -19.80 19.85 31.14
C TRP A 201 -18.54 19.33 30.44
N ALA A 202 -17.36 19.82 30.79
CA ALA A 202 -16.12 19.39 30.17
C ALA A 202 -15.78 17.92 30.48
N VAL A 203 -16.01 17.48 31.72
CA VAL A 203 -15.75 16.09 32.11
C VAL A 203 -16.56 15.10 31.28
N PRO A 204 -17.91 15.19 31.21
CA PRO A 204 -18.67 14.26 30.40
C PRO A 204 -18.30 14.34 28.92
N TYR A 205 -18.00 15.53 28.38
CA TYR A 205 -17.55 15.69 27.00
C TYR A 205 -16.25 14.91 26.70
N TYR A 206 -15.19 15.13 27.49
CA TYR A 206 -13.90 14.49 27.24
C TYR A 206 -13.95 12.99 27.54
N VAL A 207 -14.64 12.58 28.60
CA VAL A 207 -14.81 11.17 28.95
C VAL A 207 -15.63 10.44 27.89
N SER A 208 -16.74 11.01 27.41
CA SER A 208 -17.57 10.38 26.38
C SER A 208 -16.82 10.30 25.05
N TYR A 209 -16.05 11.34 24.70
CA TYR A 209 -15.18 11.31 23.52
C TYR A 209 -14.16 10.18 23.64
N MET A 210 -13.44 10.10 24.76
CA MET A 210 -12.37 9.12 24.96
C MET A 210 -12.89 7.69 24.93
N VAL A 211 -14.01 7.40 25.60
CA VAL A 211 -14.64 6.08 25.55
C VAL A 211 -15.07 5.75 24.12
N THR A 212 -15.72 6.68 23.43
CA THR A 212 -16.16 6.50 22.04
C THR A 212 -14.98 6.27 21.11
N ALA A 213 -13.91 7.06 21.26
CA ALA A 213 -12.71 7.01 20.45
C ALA A 213 -11.94 5.70 20.67
N CYS A 214 -11.76 5.26 21.92
CA CYS A 214 -11.17 3.96 22.26
C CYS A 214 -11.99 2.80 21.72
N TYR A 215 -13.32 2.89 21.80
CA TYR A 215 -14.21 1.88 21.22
C TYR A 215 -14.08 1.82 19.69
N LEU A 216 -14.12 2.96 19.01
CA LEU A 216 -13.94 3.03 17.56
C LEU A 216 -12.56 2.53 17.13
N LEU A 217 -11.50 2.88 17.85
CA LEU A 217 -10.15 2.44 17.58
C LEU A 217 -9.99 0.94 17.79
N THR A 218 -10.61 0.39 18.83
CA THR A 218 -10.66 -1.06 19.06
C THR A 218 -11.40 -1.77 17.94
N ASN A 219 -12.57 -1.26 17.53
CA ASN A 219 -13.33 -1.82 16.41
C ASN A 219 -12.56 -1.74 15.08
N LEU A 220 -11.82 -0.66 14.85
CA LEU A 220 -10.96 -0.51 13.67
C LEU A 220 -9.78 -1.48 13.71
N LEU A 221 -9.16 -1.68 14.87
CA LEU A 221 -8.08 -2.65 15.06
C LEU A 221 -8.57 -4.09 14.84
N VAL A 222 -9.71 -4.45 15.44
CA VAL A 222 -10.34 -5.75 15.26
C VAL A 222 -10.72 -5.94 13.79
N GLY A 223 -11.32 -4.93 13.14
CA GLY A 223 -11.62 -4.96 11.72
C GLY A 223 -10.38 -5.21 10.86
N LEU A 224 -9.30 -4.46 11.09
CA LEU A 224 -8.02 -4.64 10.39
C LEU A 224 -7.45 -6.04 10.58
N VAL A 225 -7.41 -6.53 11.83
CA VAL A 225 -6.89 -7.86 12.16
C VAL A 225 -7.75 -8.95 11.52
N LEU A 226 -9.09 -8.81 11.57
CA LEU A 226 -10.01 -9.75 10.95
C LEU A 226 -9.81 -9.79 9.43
N THR A 227 -9.71 -8.64 8.76
CA THR A 227 -9.44 -8.60 7.32
C THR A 227 -8.09 -9.22 6.98
N ALA A 228 -7.04 -8.95 7.76
CA ALA A 228 -5.73 -9.56 7.54
C ALA A 228 -5.75 -11.09 7.74
N LEU A 229 -6.45 -11.58 8.76
CA LEU A 229 -6.62 -13.02 9.01
C LEU A 229 -7.47 -13.69 7.92
N GLN A 230 -8.53 -13.03 7.45
CA GLN A 230 -9.35 -13.51 6.34
C GLN A 230 -8.54 -13.62 5.06
N GLU A 231 -7.79 -12.59 4.68
CA GLU A 231 -6.92 -12.62 3.50
C GLU A 231 -5.84 -13.71 3.61
N ALA A 232 -5.25 -13.91 4.79
CA ALA A 232 -4.27 -14.96 5.01
C ALA A 232 -4.89 -16.37 4.87
N HIS A 233 -6.06 -16.58 5.45
CA HIS A 233 -6.74 -17.87 5.40
C HIS A 233 -7.29 -18.21 4.01
N GLU A 234 -7.77 -17.22 3.27
CA GLU A 234 -8.15 -17.37 1.86
C GLU A 234 -6.96 -17.77 0.98
N ALA A 235 -5.77 -17.19 1.24
CA ALA A 235 -4.55 -17.55 0.53
C ALA A 235 -4.12 -19.01 0.81
N GLU A 236 -4.23 -19.48 2.05
CA GLU A 236 -3.96 -20.88 2.43
C GLU A 236 -4.95 -21.86 1.77
N ARG A 237 -6.25 -21.54 1.76
CA ARG A 237 -7.28 -22.36 1.11
C ARG A 237 -7.06 -22.45 -0.39
N ALA A 238 -6.76 -21.34 -1.06
CA ALA A 238 -6.46 -21.34 -2.49
C ALA A 238 -5.23 -22.20 -2.83
N ALA A 239 -4.21 -22.20 -1.96
CA ALA A 239 -3.05 -23.07 -2.11
C ALA A 239 -3.37 -24.56 -1.86
N ALA A 240 -4.27 -24.86 -0.92
CA ALA A 240 -4.72 -26.22 -0.62
C ALA A 240 -5.61 -26.80 -1.74
N ASP A 241 -6.53 -26.00 -2.30
CA ASP A 241 -7.39 -26.38 -3.43
C ASP A 241 -6.58 -26.53 -4.73
N GLY A 242 -5.59 -25.66 -4.96
CA GLY A 242 -4.66 -25.79 -6.08
C GLY A 242 -3.79 -27.04 -6.03
N LYS A 243 -3.61 -27.64 -4.84
CA LYS A 243 -2.87 -28.90 -4.63
C LYS A 243 -3.78 -30.14 -4.73
N HIS A 244 -5.08 -30.00 -4.48
CA HIS A 244 -6.09 -31.06 -4.66
C HIS A 244 -6.62 -31.16 -6.09
N ARG A 245 -6.49 -30.10 -6.88
CA ARG A 245 -6.63 -30.17 -8.33
C ARG A 245 -5.34 -30.73 -8.93
N GLY A 246 -5.10 -32.02 -8.65
CA GLY A 246 -4.12 -32.83 -9.38
C GLY A 246 -4.35 -32.70 -10.88
N ASP A 247 -3.30 -32.99 -11.66
CA ASP A 247 -3.26 -32.93 -13.12
C ASP A 247 -4.64 -33.21 -13.75
N PRO A 248 -5.07 -32.43 -14.77
CA PRO A 248 -6.25 -32.80 -15.51
C PRO A 248 -6.04 -34.25 -15.95
N ILE A 249 -6.82 -35.17 -15.37
CA ILE A 249 -6.93 -36.53 -15.89
C ILE A 249 -7.21 -36.30 -17.37
N PRO A 250 -6.36 -36.78 -18.30
CA PRO A 250 -6.63 -36.65 -19.71
C PRO A 250 -8.00 -37.27 -19.93
N VAL A 251 -9.02 -36.44 -20.10
CA VAL A 251 -10.32 -36.91 -20.53
C VAL A 251 -10.10 -37.25 -21.99
N ASP A 252 -9.71 -38.49 -22.23
CA ASP A 252 -9.80 -39.08 -23.55
C ASP A 252 -11.30 -39.13 -23.87
N ASP A 253 -11.77 -38.13 -24.62
CA ASP A 253 -13.15 -37.96 -25.12
C ASP A 253 -13.55 -39.08 -26.10
N SER A 254 -12.93 -40.26 -26.02
CA SER A 254 -13.34 -41.42 -26.80
C SER A 254 -14.59 -42.02 -26.14
N PRO A 255 -15.75 -42.03 -26.83
CA PRO A 255 -16.99 -42.60 -26.28
C PRO A 255 -16.84 -44.08 -25.90
N GLN A 256 -15.83 -44.77 -26.46
CA GLN A 256 -15.47 -46.15 -26.12
C GLN A 256 -14.93 -46.27 -24.69
N HIS A 257 -14.14 -45.30 -24.22
CA HIS A 257 -13.59 -45.32 -22.86
C HIS A 257 -14.68 -45.07 -21.81
N GLN A 258 -15.61 -44.16 -22.09
CA GLN A 258 -16.77 -43.92 -21.21
C GLN A 258 -17.68 -45.17 -21.10
N ILE A 259 -17.91 -45.88 -22.22
CA ILE A 259 -18.67 -47.13 -22.22
C ILE A 259 -17.93 -48.21 -21.41
N ALA A 260 -16.60 -48.29 -21.50
CA ALA A 260 -15.81 -49.25 -20.73
C ALA A 260 -15.92 -48.98 -19.21
N VAL A 261 -15.80 -47.72 -18.79
CA VAL A 261 -15.93 -47.30 -17.39
C VAL A 261 -17.34 -47.56 -16.86
N LEU A 262 -18.39 -47.27 -17.65
CA LEU A 262 -19.78 -47.54 -17.27
C LEU A 262 -20.06 -49.05 -17.13
N ARG A 263 -19.50 -49.88 -18.01
CA ARG A 263 -19.62 -51.35 -17.90
C ARG A 263 -18.93 -51.87 -16.64
N GLU A 264 -17.73 -51.39 -16.35
CA GLU A 264 -16.98 -51.81 -15.17
C GLU A 264 -17.70 -51.42 -13.86
N ALA A 265 -18.33 -50.25 -13.84
CA ALA A 265 -19.18 -49.81 -12.73
C ALA A 265 -20.46 -50.66 -12.59
N LEU A 266 -21.08 -51.07 -13.69
CA LEU A 266 -22.23 -51.98 -13.68
C LEU A 266 -21.86 -53.36 -13.14
N ASP A 267 -20.77 -53.95 -13.63
CA ASP A 267 -20.26 -55.24 -13.17
C ASP A 267 -19.93 -55.24 -11.66
N ALA A 268 -19.39 -54.13 -11.16
CA ALA A 268 -19.12 -53.95 -9.74
C ALA A 268 -20.40 -53.93 -8.90
N LEU A 269 -21.46 -53.31 -9.41
CA LEU A 269 -22.78 -53.28 -8.76
C LEU A 269 -23.47 -54.65 -8.80
N GLU A 270 -23.39 -55.36 -9.92
CA GLU A 270 -23.98 -56.69 -10.09
C GLU A 270 -23.35 -57.69 -9.10
N ARG A 271 -22.02 -57.66 -8.96
CA ARG A 271 -21.30 -58.47 -7.94
C ARG A 271 -21.67 -58.11 -6.50
N GLN A 272 -22.12 -56.88 -6.23
CA GLN A 272 -22.62 -56.50 -4.91
C GLN A 272 -24.03 -57.05 -4.66
N LEU A 273 -24.88 -57.08 -5.69
CA LEU A 273 -26.22 -57.64 -5.64
C LEU A 273 -26.21 -59.17 -5.50
N GLU A 274 -25.34 -59.88 -6.22
CA GLU A 274 -25.16 -61.34 -6.10
C GLU A 274 -24.63 -61.77 -4.72
N ARG A 275 -24.01 -60.85 -3.96
CA ARG A 275 -23.51 -61.11 -2.60
C ARG A 275 -24.56 -60.93 -1.51
N VAL A 276 -25.80 -60.55 -1.82
CA VAL A 276 -26.88 -60.52 -0.83
C VAL A 276 -27.31 -61.96 -0.53
N PRO A 277 -27.07 -62.51 0.67
CA PRO A 277 -27.47 -63.87 1.00
C PRO A 277 -29.00 -63.98 1.03
N GLU A 278 -29.56 -65.06 0.48
CA GLU A 278 -30.98 -65.39 0.59
C GLU A 278 -31.46 -65.29 2.05
N VAL A 279 -32.56 -64.55 2.25
CA VAL A 279 -33.24 -64.42 3.54
C VAL A 279 -33.71 -65.81 3.99
N PRO A 280 -33.32 -66.32 5.18
CA PRO A 280 -33.79 -67.62 5.62
C PRO A 280 -35.29 -67.57 5.89
N SER A 281 -36.02 -68.53 5.31
CA SER A 281 -37.47 -68.68 5.52
C SER A 281 -37.80 -68.98 6.99
N PRO A 282 -38.93 -68.47 7.52
CA PRO A 282 -39.30 -68.68 8.91
C PRO A 282 -39.71 -70.14 9.12
N ARG A 283 -38.86 -70.92 9.79
CA ARG A 283 -39.25 -72.25 10.29
C ARG A 283 -40.23 -72.08 11.45
N SER A 284 -41.47 -72.48 11.18
CA SER A 284 -42.44 -72.90 12.20
C SER A 284 -41.88 -74.03 13.06
N PHE A 285 -42.20 -74.08 14.34
CA PHE A 285 -42.46 -75.28 15.17
C PHE A 285 -42.80 -74.77 16.59
N ARG A 286 -44.10 -74.77 16.94
CA ARG A 286 -44.79 -75.71 17.86
C ARG A 286 -44.73 -75.27 19.32
#